data_AF-A0A9R1S5Z7-F1
#
_entry.id   AF-A0A9R1S5Z7-F1
#
_cell.length_a   1.000
_cell.length_b   1.000
_cell.length_c   1.000
_cell.angle_alpha   90.00
_cell.angle_beta   90.00
_cell.angle_gamma   90.00
#
_symmetry.space_group_name_H-M   'P 1'
#
loop_
_entity.id
_entity.type
_entity.pdbx_description
1 polymer ?
#
loop_
_entity_poly.entity_id
_entity_poly.type
_entity_poly.pdbx_seq_one_letter_code
_entity_poly.pdbx_strand_id
1 'polypeptide(L)'
;MLQLQPPRFLPLPRSRLPGRRRRRAPPPVLAVRSQWKLPDVDTDAVQERVRSWFSRARGAVVDVTQAARERGKRKEEADGRKKQRKEEVEEEPLVAVPEITLERRVGRGWLSVDAIVAIEQFARLNGLTGRQVQRIFKALAHEHVHDDARSLVEYCCFRYLSRDNSDFHPSLRELAFQRLIFVTMLAWNDPYDEDSDPHSSLDNYSILGRLVEEDAFVRIAPAVAGVADASTAHHLFRALVGAEKGLSLDLWTTYLGELWKVHHGRQTHKIGDNFLSDEQVLCIGSSRKRPVLKWEQNTAWPGHLTLTNKALYFEPLDWQV
;
A
#
# COMPACT_ATOMS: atom_id res chain seq x y z
N MET A 1 6.08 37.37 -33.60
CA MET A 1 6.91 36.94 -32.46
C MET A 1 6.35 37.58 -31.21
N LEU A 2 5.66 36.80 -30.37
CA LEU A 2 5.11 37.23 -29.08
C LEU A 2 5.77 36.35 -28.02
N GLN A 3 6.71 36.91 -27.27
CA GLN A 3 7.30 36.25 -26.10
C GLN A 3 6.27 36.24 -24.97
N LEU A 4 5.78 35.06 -24.61
CA LEU A 4 5.02 34.86 -23.37
C LEU A 4 6.04 34.62 -22.25
N GLN A 5 6.14 35.59 -21.33
CA GLN A 5 6.86 35.43 -20.07
C GLN A 5 6.16 34.39 -19.18
N PRO A 6 6.91 33.60 -18.39
CA PRO A 6 6.31 32.70 -17.41
C PRO A 6 5.67 33.50 -16.25
N PRO A 7 4.60 32.98 -15.63
CA PRO A 7 3.91 33.67 -14.56
C PRO A 7 4.80 33.78 -13.32
N ARG A 8 4.94 35.00 -12.79
CA ARG A 8 5.55 35.28 -11.49
C ARG A 8 4.57 34.87 -10.40
N PHE A 9 4.93 33.87 -9.59
CA PHE A 9 4.19 33.53 -8.37
C PHE A 9 4.44 34.63 -7.33
N LEU A 10 3.42 35.46 -7.08
CA LEU A 10 3.39 36.33 -5.91
C LEU A 10 2.83 35.53 -4.72
N PRO A 11 3.44 35.60 -3.52
CA PRO A 11 2.90 34.96 -2.33
C PRO A 11 1.56 35.59 -1.94
N LEU A 12 0.57 34.74 -1.67
CA LEU A 12 -0.78 35.13 -1.27
C LEU A 12 -0.77 35.97 0.02
N PRO A 13 -1.58 37.05 0.12
CA PRO A 13 -1.65 37.87 1.32
C PRO A 13 -2.32 37.13 2.48
N ARG A 14 -1.66 37.13 3.64
CA ARG A 14 -2.27 36.71 4.92
C ARG A 14 -3.43 37.63 5.27
N SER A 15 -4.67 37.15 5.13
CA SER A 15 -5.84 37.85 5.65
C SER A 15 -5.84 37.77 7.18
N ARG A 16 -5.67 38.92 7.84
CA ARG A 16 -5.99 39.09 9.26
C ARG A 16 -7.49 39.40 9.36
N LEU A 17 -8.27 38.52 9.97
CA LEU A 17 -9.65 38.82 10.36
C LEU A 17 -9.66 39.54 11.72
N PRO A 18 -10.61 40.47 11.95
CA PRO A 18 -10.57 41.42 13.06
C PRO A 18 -10.98 40.79 14.41
N GLY A 19 -10.33 41.25 15.46
CA GLY A 19 -10.51 40.78 16.84
C GLY A 19 -11.92 41.05 17.38
N ARG A 20 -12.60 39.98 17.80
CA ARG A 20 -13.76 40.06 18.68
C ARG A 20 -13.29 39.84 20.12
N ARG A 21 -13.33 40.90 20.93
CA ARG A 21 -13.14 40.82 22.39
C ARG A 21 -14.20 39.88 22.97
N ARG A 22 -13.80 38.70 23.44
CA ARG A 22 -14.62 37.88 24.35
C ARG A 22 -14.12 38.07 25.78
N ARG A 23 -15.05 38.42 26.66
CA ARG A 23 -14.86 38.53 28.11
C ARG A 23 -14.30 37.22 28.66
N ARG A 24 -13.27 37.33 29.50
CA ARG A 24 -12.62 36.25 30.23
C ARG A 24 -13.64 35.64 31.21
N ALA A 25 -14.16 34.46 30.91
CA ALA A 25 -14.80 33.63 31.94
C ALA A 25 -13.70 33.02 32.82
N PRO A 26 -13.88 32.88 34.14
CA PRO A 26 -12.91 32.19 34.97
C PRO A 26 -12.86 30.70 34.58
N PRO A 27 -11.70 30.06 34.67
CA PRO A 27 -11.58 28.63 34.35
C PRO A 27 -12.45 27.80 35.31
N PRO A 28 -13.06 26.69 34.86
CA PRO A 28 -13.69 25.77 35.78
C PRO A 28 -12.61 25.19 36.71
N VAL A 29 -12.85 25.26 38.00
CA VAL A 29 -12.02 24.60 39.01
C VAL A 29 -12.27 23.11 38.88
N LEU A 30 -11.44 22.43 38.09
CA LEU A 30 -11.29 20.97 38.19
C LEU A 30 -10.49 20.69 39.47
N ALA A 31 -11.19 20.32 40.52
CA ALA A 31 -10.61 19.77 41.73
C ALA A 31 -10.02 18.37 41.42
N VAL A 32 -8.82 18.33 40.84
CA VAL A 32 -8.02 17.11 40.78
C VAL A 32 -7.11 17.11 42.02
N ARG A 33 -7.61 16.59 43.14
CA ARG A 33 -6.72 16.08 44.19
C ARG A 33 -6.24 14.71 43.75
N SER A 34 -5.21 14.67 42.92
CA SER A 34 -4.48 13.43 42.64
C SER A 34 -3.24 13.37 43.53
N GLN A 35 -3.39 12.79 44.73
CA GLN A 35 -2.24 12.27 45.46
C GLN A 35 -1.80 10.95 44.82
N TRP A 36 -1.12 11.01 43.68
CA TRP A 36 -0.31 9.89 43.20
C TRP A 36 1.12 10.16 43.60
N LYS A 37 1.57 9.54 44.69
CA LYS A 37 3.00 9.34 44.91
C LYS A 37 3.41 8.17 44.04
N LEU A 38 4.05 8.45 42.90
CA LEU A 38 4.72 7.44 42.10
C LEU A 38 5.88 6.86 42.94
N PRO A 39 5.92 5.55 43.22
CA PRO A 39 7.15 4.93 43.67
C PRO A 39 8.17 4.97 42.53
N ASP A 40 9.44 4.97 42.90
CA ASP A 40 10.56 4.94 41.95
C ASP A 40 10.41 3.74 41.01
N VAL A 41 10.31 4.02 39.71
CA VAL A 41 10.10 3.01 38.68
C VAL A 41 11.48 2.52 38.27
N ASP A 42 11.82 1.32 38.72
CA ASP A 42 13.04 0.62 38.30
C ASP A 42 13.00 0.38 36.78
N THR A 43 13.75 1.20 36.06
CA THR A 43 13.85 1.22 34.60
C THR A 43 14.40 -0.08 34.05
N ASP A 44 15.26 -0.77 34.81
CA ASP A 44 15.86 -2.03 34.39
C ASP A 44 14.86 -3.17 34.54
N ALA A 45 14.05 -3.16 35.60
CA ALA A 45 12.94 -4.10 35.78
C ALA A 45 11.87 -3.93 34.67
N VAL A 46 11.58 -2.70 34.24
CA VAL A 46 10.68 -2.44 33.11
C VAL A 46 11.28 -2.93 31.80
N GLN A 47 12.56 -2.65 31.54
CA GLN A 47 13.24 -3.12 30.32
C GLN A 47 13.32 -4.64 30.24
N GLU A 48 13.65 -5.34 31.32
CA GLU A 48 13.68 -6.80 31.36
C GLU A 48 12.29 -7.41 31.16
N ARG A 49 11.25 -6.78 31.73
CA ARG A 49 9.86 -7.22 31.53
C ARG A 49 9.39 -7.00 30.10
N VAL A 50 9.80 -5.91 29.46
CA VAL A 50 9.55 -5.62 28.05
C VAL A 50 10.30 -6.61 27.15
N ARG A 51 11.58 -6.90 27.44
CA ARG A 51 12.38 -7.91 26.72
C ARG A 51 11.79 -9.31 26.85
N SER A 52 11.36 -9.68 28.04
CA SER A 52 10.63 -10.93 28.32
C SER A 52 9.31 -11.01 27.55
N TRP A 53 8.60 -9.89 27.43
CA TRP A 53 7.38 -9.84 26.64
C TRP A 53 7.66 -9.97 25.14
N PHE A 54 8.72 -9.32 24.63
CA PHE A 54 9.16 -9.45 23.24
C PHE A 54 9.69 -10.84 22.89
N SER A 55 10.33 -11.55 23.83
CA SER A 55 10.76 -12.94 23.61
C SER A 55 9.57 -13.90 23.60
N ARG A 56 8.60 -13.73 24.50
CA ARG A 56 7.34 -14.50 24.52
C ARG A 56 6.46 -14.18 23.31
N ALA A 57 6.42 -12.92 22.87
CA ALA A 57 5.72 -12.51 21.65
C ALA A 57 6.40 -13.10 20.41
N ARG A 58 7.74 -13.14 20.34
CA ARG A 58 8.45 -13.84 19.26
C ARG A 58 8.13 -15.32 19.23
N GLY A 59 8.11 -16.01 20.38
CA GLY A 59 7.70 -17.42 20.46
C GLY A 59 6.26 -17.64 20.00
N ALA A 60 5.33 -16.81 20.48
CA ALA A 60 3.92 -16.90 20.08
C ALA A 60 3.70 -16.55 18.59
N VAL A 61 4.48 -15.63 18.02
CA VAL A 61 4.45 -15.32 16.58
C VAL A 61 5.02 -16.47 15.78
N VAL A 62 6.14 -17.07 16.20
CA VAL A 62 6.70 -18.26 15.55
C VAL A 62 5.73 -19.43 15.61
N ASP A 63 5.15 -19.72 16.77
CA ASP A 63 4.15 -20.78 16.95
C ASP A 63 2.87 -20.52 16.13
N VAL A 64 2.43 -19.25 16.03
CA VAL A 64 1.30 -18.87 15.18
C VAL A 64 1.65 -18.99 13.70
N THR A 65 2.86 -18.63 13.28
CA THR A 65 3.32 -18.80 11.90
C THR A 65 3.49 -20.28 11.54
N GLN A 66 3.92 -21.12 12.48
CA GLN A 66 4.09 -22.56 12.30
C GLN A 66 2.73 -23.28 12.31
N ALA A 67 1.83 -22.92 13.21
CA ALA A 67 0.45 -23.41 13.21
C ALA A 67 -0.36 -22.91 11.99
N ALA A 68 -0.08 -21.70 11.49
CA ALA A 68 -0.63 -21.20 10.23
C ALA A 68 -0.04 -21.94 9.03
N ARG A 69 1.24 -22.32 9.05
CA ARG A 69 1.90 -23.14 8.02
C ARG A 69 1.37 -24.57 7.99
N GLU A 70 1.09 -25.16 9.15
CA GLU A 70 0.46 -26.49 9.24
C GLU A 70 -1.03 -26.48 8.86
N ARG A 71 -1.78 -25.43 9.24
CA ARG A 71 -3.14 -25.20 8.75
C ARG A 71 -3.17 -24.89 7.25
N GLY A 72 -2.15 -24.20 6.74
CA GLY A 72 -1.91 -23.94 5.32
C GLY A 72 -1.74 -25.24 4.56
N LYS A 73 -0.81 -26.10 4.98
CA LYS A 73 -0.57 -27.42 4.37
C LYS A 73 -1.81 -28.33 4.38
N ARG A 74 -2.53 -28.42 5.51
CA ARG A 74 -3.77 -29.22 5.58
C ARG A 74 -4.90 -28.64 4.71
N LYS A 75 -4.91 -27.32 4.52
CA LYS A 75 -5.85 -26.65 3.63
C LYS A 75 -5.42 -26.80 2.17
N GLU A 76 -4.13 -26.81 1.85
CA GLU A 76 -3.57 -27.12 0.52
C GLU A 76 -3.79 -28.59 0.11
N GLU A 77 -3.75 -29.54 1.04
CA GLU A 77 -4.07 -30.95 0.76
C GLU A 77 -5.57 -31.16 0.51
N ALA A 78 -6.43 -30.44 1.26
CA ALA A 78 -7.88 -30.49 1.08
C ALA A 78 -8.35 -29.68 -0.14
N ASP A 79 -7.65 -28.59 -0.48
CA ASP A 79 -7.93 -27.74 -1.62
C ASP A 79 -7.27 -28.26 -2.89
N GLY A 80 -6.13 -28.96 -2.84
CA GLY A 80 -5.49 -29.63 -3.98
C GLY A 80 -6.41 -30.66 -4.65
N ARG A 81 -7.24 -31.35 -3.85
CA ARG A 81 -8.25 -32.29 -4.37
C ARG A 81 -9.47 -31.59 -4.99
N LYS A 82 -9.70 -30.31 -4.68
CA LYS A 82 -10.71 -29.45 -5.34
C LYS A 82 -10.11 -28.61 -6.48
N LYS A 83 -8.83 -28.29 -6.42
CA LYS A 83 -8.04 -27.48 -7.36
C LYS A 83 -7.73 -28.27 -8.63
N GLN A 84 -7.50 -29.58 -8.54
CA GLN A 84 -7.47 -30.46 -9.72
C GLN A 84 -8.77 -30.47 -10.53
N ARG A 85 -9.91 -30.08 -9.93
CA ARG A 85 -11.20 -29.91 -10.62
C ARG A 85 -11.53 -28.46 -10.99
N LYS A 86 -10.65 -27.52 -10.63
CA LYS A 86 -10.84 -26.06 -10.80
C LYS A 86 -9.65 -25.37 -11.50
N GLU A 87 -8.58 -26.09 -11.83
CA GLU A 87 -7.47 -25.66 -12.69
C GLU A 87 -7.89 -25.49 -14.16
N GLU A 88 -9.12 -25.87 -14.52
CA GLU A 88 -9.77 -25.47 -15.78
C GLU A 88 -10.45 -24.10 -15.71
N VAL A 89 -10.35 -23.35 -14.60
CA VAL A 89 -10.98 -22.03 -14.47
C VAL A 89 -10.03 -20.95 -14.95
N GLU A 90 -10.26 -20.58 -16.21
CA GLU A 90 -10.10 -19.25 -16.80
C GLU A 90 -8.70 -18.63 -16.65
N GLU A 91 -7.82 -19.05 -17.56
CA GLU A 91 -6.91 -18.09 -18.19
C GLU A 91 -7.75 -17.02 -18.88
N GLU A 92 -8.29 -16.05 -18.13
CA GLU A 92 -8.60 -14.78 -18.75
C GLU A 92 -7.26 -14.22 -19.24
N PRO A 93 -7.07 -14.07 -20.57
CA PRO A 93 -5.84 -13.56 -21.10
C PRO A 93 -5.64 -12.18 -20.49
N LEU A 94 -4.46 -11.97 -19.91
CA LEU A 94 -4.00 -10.64 -19.55
C LEU A 94 -4.20 -9.76 -20.77
N VAL A 95 -5.12 -8.81 -20.63
CA VAL A 95 -5.34 -7.64 -21.46
C VAL A 95 -4.81 -7.84 -22.88
N ALA A 96 -5.61 -8.43 -23.76
CA ALA A 96 -5.30 -8.45 -25.19
C ALA A 96 -4.81 -7.04 -25.55
N VAL A 97 -3.56 -6.94 -26.00
CA VAL A 97 -2.98 -5.71 -26.53
C VAL A 97 -3.25 -5.80 -28.03
N PRO A 98 -4.46 -5.51 -28.53
CA PRO A 98 -4.79 -5.79 -29.93
C PRO A 98 -3.91 -5.00 -30.88
N GLU A 99 -3.29 -3.91 -30.42
CA GLU A 99 -2.40 -3.09 -31.23
C GLU A 99 -1.26 -2.51 -30.37
N ILE A 100 -0.03 -2.90 -30.70
CA ILE A 100 1.21 -2.30 -30.16
C ILE A 100 1.60 -1.17 -31.11
N THR A 101 1.52 0.06 -30.62
CA THR A 101 1.83 1.30 -31.36
C THR A 101 3.21 1.87 -31.04
N LEU A 102 3.73 1.49 -29.87
CA LEU A 102 5.00 1.87 -29.27
C LEU A 102 6.21 1.58 -30.18
N GLU A 103 7.17 2.51 -30.21
CA GLU A 103 8.52 2.22 -30.69
C GLU A 103 9.20 1.30 -29.68
N ARG A 104 9.44 0.04 -30.05
CA ARG A 104 9.99 -0.99 -29.17
C ARG A 104 11.46 -0.76 -28.78
N ARG A 105 12.20 -0.02 -29.60
CA ARG A 105 13.59 0.33 -29.33
C ARG A 105 13.65 1.65 -28.59
N VAL A 106 14.14 1.62 -27.36
CA VAL A 106 14.33 2.81 -26.52
C VAL A 106 15.80 2.85 -26.12
N GLY A 107 16.50 3.93 -26.50
CA GLY A 107 17.94 4.03 -26.29
C GLY A 107 18.72 2.90 -26.94
N ARG A 108 19.43 2.13 -26.11
CA ARG A 108 20.35 1.07 -26.56
C ARG A 108 19.72 -0.32 -26.68
N GLY A 109 18.53 -0.55 -26.13
CA GLY A 109 17.92 -1.88 -26.03
C GLY A 109 16.52 -1.97 -26.62
N TRP A 110 16.04 -3.20 -26.75
CA TRP A 110 14.64 -3.52 -27.03
C TRP A 110 13.88 -3.63 -25.73
N LEU A 111 12.68 -3.05 -25.67
CA LEU A 111 11.84 -3.14 -24.48
C LEU A 111 11.36 -4.57 -24.26
N SER A 112 11.37 -4.99 -22.99
CA SER A 112 10.78 -6.25 -22.57
C SER A 112 9.27 -6.28 -22.80
N VAL A 113 8.70 -7.48 -22.89
CA VAL A 113 7.24 -7.64 -23.08
C VAL A 113 6.47 -6.95 -21.94
N ASP A 114 6.95 -7.03 -20.70
CA ASP A 114 6.32 -6.33 -19.57
C ASP A 114 6.34 -4.83 -19.74
N ALA A 115 7.46 -4.26 -20.19
CA ALA A 115 7.57 -2.83 -20.44
C ALA A 115 6.61 -2.40 -21.55
N ILE A 116 6.51 -3.16 -22.64
CA ILE A 116 5.56 -2.91 -23.73
C ILE A 116 4.13 -2.94 -23.19
N VAL A 117 3.76 -3.99 -22.45
CA VAL A 117 2.42 -4.13 -21.85
C VAL A 117 2.14 -2.98 -20.90
N ALA A 118 3.02 -2.70 -19.94
CA ALA A 118 2.82 -1.63 -18.97
C ALA A 118 2.64 -0.26 -19.64
N ILE A 119 3.52 0.09 -20.60
CA ILE A 119 3.45 1.38 -21.30
C ILE A 119 2.17 1.49 -22.12
N GLU A 120 1.82 0.48 -22.92
CA GLU A 120 0.62 0.52 -23.75
C GLU A 120 -0.65 0.58 -22.90
N GLN A 121 -0.74 -0.19 -21.82
CA GLN A 121 -1.93 -0.14 -20.96
C GLN A 121 -2.06 1.20 -20.26
N PHE A 122 -0.98 1.75 -19.68
CA PHE A 122 -1.06 3.07 -19.07
C PHE A 122 -1.29 4.18 -20.09
N ALA A 123 -0.78 4.06 -21.31
CA ALA A 123 -1.10 5.00 -22.38
C ALA A 123 -2.61 5.01 -22.67
N ARG A 124 -3.23 3.82 -22.83
CA ARG A 124 -4.67 3.70 -23.06
C ARG A 124 -5.50 4.24 -21.91
N LEU A 125 -5.12 3.92 -20.67
CA LEU A 125 -5.74 4.49 -19.47
C LEU A 125 -5.60 6.02 -19.40
N ASN A 126 -4.56 6.58 -20.04
CA ASN A 126 -4.39 8.01 -20.18
C ASN A 126 -5.14 8.63 -21.39
N GLY A 127 -5.79 7.82 -22.23
CA GLY A 127 -6.43 8.27 -23.48
C GLY A 127 -5.44 8.52 -24.62
N LEU A 128 -4.28 7.88 -24.58
CA LEU A 128 -3.17 8.05 -25.53
C LEU A 128 -2.75 6.69 -26.10
N THR A 129 -2.00 6.71 -27.21
CA THR A 129 -1.28 5.54 -27.71
C THR A 129 0.14 5.48 -27.14
N GLY A 130 0.77 4.30 -27.08
CA GLY A 130 2.16 4.16 -26.66
C GLY A 130 3.11 5.11 -27.40
N ARG A 131 2.94 5.26 -28.72
CA ARG A 131 3.72 6.21 -29.53
C ARG A 131 3.51 7.68 -29.12
N GLN A 132 2.26 8.07 -28.82
CA GLN A 132 1.97 9.43 -28.36
C GLN A 132 2.64 9.71 -27.02
N VAL A 133 2.55 8.76 -26.07
CA VAL A 133 3.19 8.90 -24.76
C VAL A 133 4.71 9.00 -24.87
N GLN A 134 5.35 8.19 -25.72
CA GLN A 134 6.79 8.29 -25.98
C GLN A 134 7.21 9.64 -26.55
N ARG A 135 6.44 10.20 -27.49
CA ARG A 135 6.73 11.54 -28.04
C ARG A 135 6.62 12.62 -26.97
N ILE A 136 5.60 12.56 -26.14
CA ILE A 136 5.41 13.51 -25.04
C ILE A 136 6.56 13.36 -24.03
N PHE A 137 6.93 12.13 -23.67
CA PHE A 137 8.05 11.87 -22.77
C PHE A 137 9.35 12.46 -23.29
N LYS A 138 9.73 12.18 -24.54
CA LYS A 138 10.93 12.76 -25.19
C LYS A 138 10.89 14.30 -25.26
N ALA A 139 9.70 14.90 -25.38
CA ALA A 139 9.56 16.35 -25.40
C ALA A 139 9.69 17.02 -24.02
N LEU A 140 9.36 16.31 -22.94
CA LEU A 140 9.29 16.87 -21.58
C LEU A 140 10.44 16.46 -20.67
N ALA A 141 10.98 15.26 -20.85
CA ALA A 141 12.05 14.74 -20.00
C ALA A 141 13.38 15.46 -20.26
N HIS A 142 14.34 15.33 -19.35
CA HIS A 142 15.70 15.77 -19.59
C HIS A 142 16.44 14.81 -20.53
N GLU A 143 17.38 15.32 -21.33
CA GLU A 143 18.11 14.56 -22.36
C GLU A 143 18.75 13.26 -21.84
N HIS A 144 19.27 13.25 -20.62
CA HIS A 144 19.90 12.07 -20.01
C HIS A 144 18.92 10.95 -19.65
N VAL A 145 17.60 11.21 -19.71
CA VAL A 145 16.53 10.30 -19.28
C VAL A 145 15.69 9.83 -20.48
N HIS A 146 15.79 10.48 -21.64
CA HIS A 146 14.98 10.18 -22.84
C HIS A 146 15.09 8.74 -23.30
N ASP A 147 16.28 8.17 -23.14
CA ASP A 147 16.66 6.86 -23.64
C ASP A 147 16.60 5.77 -22.56
N ASP A 148 16.20 6.12 -21.33
CA ASP A 148 16.04 5.16 -20.23
C ASP A 148 14.62 4.58 -20.22
N ALA A 149 14.54 3.27 -20.41
CA ALA A 149 13.28 2.55 -20.41
C ALA A 149 12.59 2.53 -19.04
N ARG A 150 13.34 2.50 -17.92
CA ARG A 150 12.74 2.57 -16.58
C ARG A 150 12.00 3.89 -16.41
N SER A 151 12.65 4.99 -16.79
CA SER A 151 12.05 6.31 -16.73
C SER A 151 10.83 6.46 -17.62
N LEU A 152 10.79 5.81 -18.80
CA LEU A 152 9.59 5.77 -19.63
C LEU A 152 8.45 5.00 -18.94
N VAL A 153 8.72 3.82 -18.37
CA VAL A 153 7.73 3.03 -17.61
C VAL A 153 7.16 3.85 -16.45
N GLU A 154 8.04 4.49 -15.67
CA GLU A 154 7.68 5.38 -14.58
C GLU A 154 6.79 6.52 -15.05
N TYR A 155 7.20 7.22 -16.11
CA TYR A 155 6.42 8.33 -16.66
C TYR A 155 5.00 7.90 -17.04
N CYS A 156 4.84 6.74 -17.66
CA CYS A 156 3.53 6.23 -18.09
C CYS A 156 2.64 5.91 -16.88
N CYS A 157 3.18 5.17 -15.91
CA CYS A 157 2.48 4.77 -14.69
C CYS A 157 2.13 5.99 -13.82
N PHE A 158 3.10 6.83 -13.48
CA PHE A 158 2.89 7.97 -12.58
C PHE A 158 2.00 9.06 -13.18
N ARG A 159 2.03 9.23 -14.51
CA ARG A 159 1.09 10.14 -15.19
C ARG A 159 -0.36 9.69 -15.02
N TYR A 160 -0.62 8.37 -14.99
CA TYR A 160 -1.96 7.87 -14.70
C TYR A 160 -2.30 8.05 -13.21
N LEU A 161 -1.43 7.56 -12.33
CA LEU A 161 -1.67 7.52 -10.88
C LEU A 161 -1.84 8.91 -10.25
N SER A 162 -1.14 9.93 -10.78
CA SER A 162 -1.24 11.32 -10.29
C SER A 162 -2.57 12.02 -10.58
N ARG A 163 -3.48 11.40 -11.35
CA ARG A 163 -4.80 11.96 -11.63
C ARG A 163 -5.77 11.85 -10.44
N ASP A 164 -5.51 10.90 -9.55
CA ASP A 164 -6.37 10.61 -8.41
C ASP A 164 -5.70 11.06 -7.11
N ASN A 165 -6.46 11.75 -6.25
CA ASN A 165 -6.00 12.24 -4.95
C ASN A 165 -6.68 11.53 -3.78
N SER A 166 -7.28 10.35 -4.02
CA SER A 166 -7.89 9.55 -2.96
C SER A 166 -6.82 8.96 -2.06
N ASP A 167 -7.14 8.78 -0.78
CA ASP A 167 -6.23 8.11 0.17
C ASP A 167 -5.94 6.65 -0.22
N PHE A 168 -6.82 6.04 -1.03
CA PHE A 168 -6.66 4.71 -1.60
C PHE A 168 -7.15 4.70 -3.04
N HIS A 169 -6.29 4.30 -3.97
CA HIS A 169 -6.58 4.38 -5.40
C HIS A 169 -7.78 3.47 -5.78
N PRO A 170 -8.85 3.99 -6.40
CA PRO A 170 -10.10 3.24 -6.60
C PRO A 170 -9.94 2.01 -7.51
N SER A 171 -9.10 2.08 -8.54
CA SER A 171 -8.87 0.97 -9.48
C SER A 171 -8.20 -0.25 -8.84
N LEU A 172 -7.62 -0.14 -7.64
CA LEU A 172 -7.04 -1.28 -6.94
C LEU A 172 -8.07 -2.35 -6.55
N ARG A 173 -9.38 -2.06 -6.65
CA ARG A 173 -10.44 -3.06 -6.49
C ARG A 173 -10.47 -4.08 -7.65
N GLU A 174 -9.96 -3.69 -8.82
CA GLU A 174 -9.99 -4.49 -10.03
C GLU A 174 -8.73 -5.34 -10.13
N LEU A 175 -8.88 -6.67 -10.20
CA LEU A 175 -7.74 -7.59 -10.32
C LEU A 175 -6.87 -7.29 -11.55
N ALA A 176 -7.48 -6.84 -12.65
CA ALA A 176 -6.76 -6.42 -13.86
C ALA A 176 -5.78 -5.27 -13.57
N PHE A 177 -6.18 -4.27 -12.78
CA PHE A 177 -5.31 -3.18 -12.39
C PHE A 177 -4.23 -3.62 -11.42
N GLN A 178 -4.56 -4.50 -10.46
CA GLN A 178 -3.56 -5.09 -9.56
C GLN A 178 -2.47 -5.84 -10.34
N ARG A 179 -2.86 -6.61 -11.35
CA ARG A 179 -1.95 -7.30 -12.28
C ARG A 179 -1.12 -6.31 -13.09
N LEU A 180 -1.72 -5.23 -13.59
CA LEU A 180 -1.00 -4.19 -14.32
C LEU A 180 0.10 -3.53 -13.46
N ILE A 181 -0.20 -3.23 -12.20
CA ILE A 181 0.80 -2.69 -11.26
C ILE A 181 1.92 -3.70 -10.98
N PHE A 182 1.60 -4.98 -10.87
CA PHE A 182 2.61 -6.05 -10.76
C PHE A 182 3.49 -6.16 -12.01
N VAL A 183 2.89 -6.16 -13.20
CA VAL A 183 3.62 -6.12 -14.49
C VAL A 183 4.51 -4.90 -14.58
N THR A 184 4.07 -3.77 -14.07
CA THR A 184 4.86 -2.53 -14.07
C THR A 184 6.08 -2.64 -13.16
N MET A 185 5.96 -3.32 -12.02
CA MET A 185 7.11 -3.63 -11.18
C MET A 185 8.09 -4.59 -11.87
N LEU A 186 7.59 -5.60 -12.60
CA LEU A 186 8.44 -6.49 -13.41
C LEU A 186 9.16 -5.72 -14.54
N ALA A 187 8.42 -4.90 -15.27
CA ALA A 187 8.94 -4.01 -16.31
C ALA A 187 9.99 -3.05 -15.77
N TRP A 188 9.85 -2.58 -14.53
CA TRP A 188 10.84 -1.71 -13.93
C TRP A 188 12.10 -2.46 -13.53
N ASN A 189 11.98 -3.68 -12.99
CA ASN A 189 13.14 -4.52 -12.66
C ASN A 189 13.97 -4.82 -13.90
N ASP A 190 13.31 -5.31 -14.95
CA ASP A 190 13.96 -5.71 -16.19
C ASP A 190 13.25 -5.09 -17.41
N PRO A 191 13.59 -3.84 -17.74
CA PRO A 191 12.89 -3.07 -18.77
C PRO A 191 13.29 -3.43 -20.20
N TYR A 192 14.40 -4.14 -20.38
CA TYR A 192 14.94 -4.51 -21.67
C TYR A 192 14.91 -6.03 -21.86
N ASP A 193 14.86 -6.47 -23.11
CA ASP A 193 15.01 -7.87 -23.50
C ASP A 193 16.13 -7.99 -24.53
N GLU A 194 16.89 -9.08 -24.42
CA GLU A 194 17.99 -9.41 -25.32
C GLU A 194 17.46 -10.07 -26.62
N ASP A 195 16.27 -10.69 -26.57
CA ASP A 195 15.69 -11.42 -27.69
C ASP A 195 14.81 -10.54 -28.59
N SER A 196 15.08 -10.61 -29.90
CA SER A 196 14.55 -9.67 -30.90
C SER A 196 13.19 -10.06 -31.50
N ASP A 197 12.56 -11.18 -31.09
CA ASP A 197 11.39 -11.75 -31.78
C ASP A 197 10.11 -11.74 -30.93
N PRO A 198 9.30 -10.66 -30.98
CA PRO A 198 8.31 -10.40 -29.94
C PRO A 198 6.97 -11.09 -30.20
N HIS A 199 6.73 -11.53 -31.44
CA HIS A 199 5.48 -12.24 -31.80
C HIS A 199 5.41 -13.62 -31.14
N SER A 200 6.56 -14.28 -30.91
CA SER A 200 6.59 -15.55 -30.18
C SER A 200 6.39 -15.37 -28.67
N SER A 201 6.80 -14.21 -28.14
CA SER A 201 6.78 -13.88 -26.71
C SER A 201 5.43 -13.40 -26.18
N LEU A 202 4.61 -12.75 -27.02
CA LEU A 202 3.30 -12.23 -26.60
C LEU A 202 2.25 -13.35 -26.52
N ASP A 203 2.32 -14.33 -27.43
CA ASP A 203 1.39 -15.47 -27.49
C ASP A 203 1.58 -16.42 -26.29
N ASN A 204 2.75 -16.39 -25.63
CA ASN A 204 3.05 -17.17 -24.42
C ASN A 204 3.27 -16.28 -23.18
N TYR A 205 2.72 -15.06 -23.18
CA TYR A 205 2.96 -14.10 -22.11
C TYR A 205 2.38 -14.59 -20.79
N SER A 206 3.26 -14.88 -19.82
CA SER A 206 2.87 -15.28 -18.48
C SER A 206 3.65 -14.53 -17.42
N ILE A 207 2.92 -14.06 -16.41
CA ILE A 207 3.47 -13.43 -15.21
C ILE A 207 3.56 -14.40 -14.04
N LEU A 208 3.05 -15.63 -14.22
CA LEU A 208 3.02 -16.64 -13.16
C LEU A 208 4.44 -17.16 -12.89
N GLY A 209 4.79 -17.27 -11.62
CA GLY A 209 6.13 -17.71 -11.19
C GLY A 209 7.22 -16.64 -11.28
N ARG A 210 6.91 -15.45 -11.81
CA ARG A 210 7.82 -14.31 -11.84
C ARG A 210 7.79 -13.55 -10.51
N LEU A 211 8.93 -12.98 -10.15
CA LEU A 211 9.14 -12.33 -8.86
C LEU A 211 9.54 -10.88 -9.05
N VAL A 212 8.93 -10.01 -8.27
CA VAL A 212 9.30 -8.61 -8.15
C VAL A 212 10.36 -8.47 -7.05
N GLU A 213 11.51 -7.94 -7.41
CA GLU A 213 12.57 -7.52 -6.50
C GLU A 213 12.24 -6.26 -5.69
N GLU A 214 13.04 -6.02 -4.66
CA GLU A 214 12.86 -4.96 -3.66
C GLU A 214 12.86 -3.56 -4.30
N ASP A 215 13.79 -3.29 -5.23
CA ASP A 215 13.96 -1.96 -5.82
C ASP A 215 12.74 -1.53 -6.65
N ALA A 216 12.18 -2.42 -7.50
CA ALA A 216 10.94 -2.10 -8.21
C ALA A 216 9.76 -1.87 -7.28
N PHE A 217 9.63 -2.69 -6.23
CA PHE A 217 8.56 -2.52 -5.27
C PHE A 217 8.66 -1.17 -4.57
N VAL A 218 9.84 -0.82 -4.05
CA VAL A 218 10.09 0.45 -3.37
C VAL A 218 9.87 1.63 -4.29
N ARG A 219 10.10 1.47 -5.60
CA ARG A 219 9.90 2.56 -6.57
C ARG A 219 8.44 2.74 -6.98
N ILE A 220 7.74 1.65 -7.33
CA ILE A 220 6.41 1.71 -7.96
C ILE A 220 5.29 1.66 -6.93
N ALA A 221 5.39 0.81 -5.90
CA ALA A 221 4.29 0.61 -4.95
C ALA A 221 3.90 1.91 -4.21
N PRO A 222 4.83 2.76 -3.74
CA PRO A 222 4.47 4.02 -3.07
C PRO A 222 3.85 5.08 -3.99
N ALA A 223 3.99 4.94 -5.30
CA ALA A 223 3.33 5.84 -6.24
C ALA A 223 1.82 5.57 -6.33
N VAL A 224 1.37 4.39 -5.89
CA VAL A 224 -0.04 4.03 -5.84
C VAL A 224 -0.61 4.41 -4.48
N ALA A 225 -1.56 5.34 -4.48
CA ALA A 225 -2.14 5.86 -3.24
C ALA A 225 -2.71 4.74 -2.36
N GLY A 226 -2.32 4.75 -1.09
CA GLY A 226 -2.73 3.80 -0.06
C GLY A 226 -1.98 2.48 -0.05
N VAL A 227 -1.10 2.20 -1.02
CA VAL A 227 -0.39 0.91 -1.13
C VAL A 227 0.84 0.83 -0.23
N ALA A 228 1.69 1.84 -0.19
CA ALA A 228 2.89 1.84 0.64
C ALA A 228 3.38 3.28 0.88
N ASP A 229 4.03 3.54 2.02
CA ASP A 229 4.74 4.81 2.22
C ASP A 229 6.16 4.69 1.68
N ALA A 230 6.63 5.71 0.96
CA ALA A 230 7.97 5.71 0.36
C ALA A 230 9.09 5.50 1.42
N SER A 231 8.90 6.00 2.64
CA SER A 231 9.86 5.85 3.73
C SER A 231 9.89 4.46 4.37
N THR A 232 8.82 3.66 4.23
CA THR A 232 8.70 2.33 4.88
C THR A 232 8.58 1.18 3.89
N ALA A 233 8.50 1.48 2.58
CA ALA A 233 8.30 0.50 1.51
C ALA A 233 9.30 -0.66 1.57
N HIS A 234 10.56 -0.38 1.88
CA HIS A 234 11.60 -1.38 2.09
C HIS A 234 11.27 -2.38 3.21
N HIS A 235 10.84 -1.86 4.36
CA HIS A 235 10.45 -2.69 5.49
C HIS A 235 9.18 -3.48 5.20
N LEU A 236 8.23 -2.88 4.49
CA LEU A 236 7.03 -3.55 4.03
C LEU A 236 7.37 -4.71 3.09
N PHE A 237 8.22 -4.49 2.09
CA PHE A 237 8.67 -5.54 1.17
C PHE A 237 9.28 -6.72 1.94
N ARG A 238 10.21 -6.45 2.85
CA ARG A 238 10.84 -7.49 3.67
C ARG A 238 9.85 -8.23 4.57
N ALA A 239 8.84 -7.53 5.10
CA ALA A 239 7.80 -8.15 5.91
C ALA A 239 6.87 -9.05 5.08
N LEU A 240 6.58 -8.67 3.84
CA LEU A 240 5.75 -9.46 2.92
C LEU A 240 6.51 -10.69 2.43
N VAL A 241 7.73 -10.51 1.92
CA VAL A 241 8.52 -11.55 1.26
C VAL A 241 9.23 -12.46 2.27
N GLY A 242 9.59 -11.96 3.45
CA GLY A 242 10.27 -12.74 4.48
C GLY A 242 11.64 -13.24 4.02
N ALA A 243 11.79 -14.56 3.91
CA ALA A 243 13.02 -15.23 3.44
C ALA A 243 12.96 -15.65 1.97
N GLU A 244 11.89 -15.30 1.25
CA GLU A 244 11.74 -15.61 -0.17
C GLU A 244 12.60 -14.69 -1.03
N LYS A 245 12.76 -15.05 -2.31
CA LYS A 245 13.64 -14.32 -3.25
C LYS A 245 13.02 -13.04 -3.82
N GLY A 246 11.72 -12.87 -3.71
CA GLY A 246 11.00 -11.72 -4.21
C GLY A 246 9.49 -11.85 -4.05
N LEU A 247 8.77 -10.81 -4.42
CA LEU A 247 7.32 -10.73 -4.29
C LEU A 247 6.63 -11.43 -5.48
N SER A 248 5.84 -12.46 -5.20
CA SER A 248 5.01 -13.14 -6.18
C SER A 248 3.67 -12.43 -6.41
N LEU A 249 2.99 -12.73 -7.53
CA LEU A 249 1.66 -12.18 -7.82
C LEU A 249 0.62 -12.57 -6.77
N ASP A 250 0.66 -13.81 -6.28
CA ASP A 250 -0.28 -14.31 -5.27
C ASP A 250 -0.11 -13.55 -3.94
N LEU A 251 1.14 -13.29 -3.55
CA LEU A 251 1.45 -12.51 -2.35
C LEU A 251 1.03 -11.05 -2.52
N TRP A 252 1.26 -10.46 -3.69
CA TRP A 252 0.82 -9.11 -4.04
C TRP A 252 -0.70 -8.94 -3.99
N THR A 253 -1.45 -9.83 -4.63
CA THR A 253 -2.93 -9.77 -4.64
C THR A 253 -3.52 -10.05 -3.26
N THR A 254 -2.91 -10.96 -2.48
CA THR A 254 -3.29 -11.20 -1.08
C THR A 254 -3.04 -9.96 -0.23
N TYR A 255 -1.88 -9.32 -0.38
CA TYR A 255 -1.55 -8.08 0.31
C TYR A 255 -2.59 -6.99 0.05
N LEU A 256 -2.90 -6.72 -1.22
CA LEU A 256 -3.90 -5.73 -1.60
C LEU A 256 -5.31 -6.08 -1.10
N GLY A 257 -5.66 -7.36 -1.09
CA GLY A 257 -6.94 -7.84 -0.56
C GLY A 257 -7.10 -7.60 0.95
N GLU A 258 -6.05 -7.82 1.75
CA GLU A 258 -6.06 -7.51 3.17
C GLU A 258 -6.01 -5.99 3.43
N LEU A 259 -5.22 -5.27 2.65
CA LEU A 259 -5.12 -3.81 2.72
C LEU A 259 -6.47 -3.14 2.43
N TRP A 260 -7.20 -3.64 1.44
CA TRP A 260 -8.56 -3.19 1.12
C TRP A 260 -9.51 -3.36 2.31
N LYS A 261 -9.46 -4.50 3.01
CA LYS A 261 -10.29 -4.74 4.21
C LYS A 261 -9.95 -3.77 5.33
N VAL A 262 -8.67 -3.48 5.53
CA VAL A 262 -8.22 -2.50 6.54
C VAL A 262 -8.74 -1.10 6.19
N HIS A 263 -8.58 -0.67 4.95
CA HIS A 263 -9.03 0.66 4.51
C HIS A 263 -10.56 0.80 4.58
N HIS A 264 -11.29 -0.19 4.06
CA HIS A 264 -12.75 -0.23 4.15
C HIS A 264 -13.23 -0.28 5.61
N GLY A 265 -12.53 -1.02 6.47
CA GLY A 265 -12.78 -1.05 7.91
C GLY A 265 -12.65 0.33 8.53
N ARG A 266 -11.58 1.08 8.23
CA ARG A 266 -11.39 2.46 8.70
C ARG A 266 -12.50 3.39 8.25
N GLN A 267 -12.89 3.32 6.98
CA GLN A 267 -13.94 4.19 6.41
C GLN A 267 -15.33 3.91 7.00
N THR A 268 -15.65 2.64 7.27
CA THR A 268 -16.95 2.23 7.80
C THR A 268 -17.03 2.27 9.32
N HIS A 269 -15.91 2.47 10.00
CA HIS A 269 -15.86 2.52 11.45
C HIS A 269 -16.58 3.76 11.98
N LYS A 270 -17.81 3.53 12.41
CA LYS A 270 -18.61 4.52 13.15
C LYS A 270 -18.36 4.29 14.63
N ILE A 271 -17.46 5.07 15.22
CA ILE A 271 -17.48 5.30 16.67
C ILE A 271 -18.46 6.45 16.91
N GLY A 272 -19.50 6.20 17.71
CA GLY A 272 -20.51 7.22 18.03
C GLY A 272 -19.84 8.43 18.67
N ASP A 273 -20.26 9.65 18.29
CA ASP A 273 -20.01 11.03 18.78
C ASP A 273 -18.72 11.41 19.56
N ASN A 274 -17.75 10.52 19.71
CA ASN A 274 -16.61 10.66 20.62
C ASN A 274 -15.34 11.12 19.91
N PHE A 275 -15.30 11.09 18.58
CA PHE A 275 -14.18 11.63 17.83
C PHE A 275 -14.25 13.14 17.76
N LEU A 276 -13.10 13.78 17.93
CA LEU A 276 -12.96 15.18 17.55
C LEU A 276 -13.19 15.32 16.04
N SER A 277 -13.68 16.46 15.59
CA SER A 277 -14.10 16.70 14.20
C SER A 277 -13.01 16.49 13.14
N ASP A 278 -11.73 16.42 13.54
CA ASP A 278 -10.55 16.23 12.70
C ASP A 278 -9.71 14.99 13.10
N GLU A 279 -10.26 14.08 13.89
CA GLU A 279 -9.62 12.79 14.19
C GLU A 279 -9.79 11.78 13.06
N GLN A 280 -8.70 11.09 12.73
CA GLN A 280 -8.66 10.05 11.70
C GLN A 280 -8.26 8.70 12.30
N VAL A 281 -8.99 7.65 11.92
CA VAL A 281 -8.73 6.28 12.37
C VAL A 281 -7.52 5.71 11.65
N LEU A 282 -6.49 5.37 12.42
CA LEU A 282 -5.25 4.76 11.91
C LEU A 282 -5.28 3.23 12.01
N CYS A 283 -5.83 2.67 13.08
CA CYS A 283 -5.87 1.23 13.27
C CYS A 283 -7.07 0.82 14.12
N ILE A 284 -7.69 -0.30 13.75
CA ILE A 284 -8.80 -0.91 14.48
C ILE A 284 -8.35 -2.27 14.97
N GLY A 285 -8.02 -2.35 16.26
CA GLY A 285 -7.78 -3.58 16.99
C GLY A 285 -9.11 -4.22 17.41
N SER A 286 -9.89 -4.68 16.43
CA SER A 286 -11.13 -5.42 16.67
C SER A 286 -11.01 -6.83 16.10
N SER A 287 -11.05 -7.82 16.97
CA SER A 287 -11.12 -9.22 16.56
C SER A 287 -12.14 -9.97 17.41
N ARG A 288 -13.16 -10.49 16.73
CA ARG A 288 -14.16 -11.39 17.36
C ARG A 288 -13.52 -12.66 17.94
N LYS A 289 -12.35 -13.06 17.42
CA LYS A 289 -11.63 -14.27 17.85
C LYS A 289 -10.62 -14.00 18.97
N ARG A 290 -10.10 -12.77 19.07
CA ARG A 290 -9.06 -12.35 20.02
C ARG A 290 -9.28 -10.88 20.42
N PRO A 291 -10.20 -10.58 21.34
CA PRO A 291 -10.43 -9.20 21.78
C PRO A 291 -9.20 -8.63 22.48
N VAL A 292 -9.06 -7.32 22.46
CA VAL A 292 -8.01 -6.62 23.21
C VAL A 292 -8.42 -6.63 24.69
N LEU A 293 -7.49 -6.98 25.58
CA LEU A 293 -7.75 -7.02 27.02
C LEU A 293 -7.16 -5.78 27.69
N LYS A 294 -8.00 -4.96 28.31
CA LYS A 294 -7.58 -3.88 29.21
C LYS A 294 -7.41 -4.47 30.61
N TRP A 295 -6.20 -4.41 31.17
CA TRP A 295 -5.93 -4.85 32.53
C TRP A 295 -6.11 -3.70 33.52
N GLU A 296 -7.09 -3.82 34.42
CA GLU A 296 -7.39 -2.81 35.42
C GLU A 296 -7.89 -3.47 36.71
N GLN A 297 -7.35 -3.06 37.86
CA GLN A 297 -7.75 -3.59 39.18
C GLN A 297 -7.79 -5.12 39.25
N ASN A 298 -6.70 -5.78 38.79
CA ASN A 298 -6.56 -7.24 38.75
C ASN A 298 -7.62 -7.97 37.90
N THR A 299 -8.30 -7.25 37.01
CA THR A 299 -9.35 -7.77 36.13
C THR A 299 -9.02 -7.45 34.67
N ALA A 300 -9.25 -8.42 33.78
CA ALA A 300 -9.07 -8.25 32.34
C ALA A 300 -10.42 -7.95 31.68
N TRP A 301 -10.56 -6.76 31.10
CA TRP A 301 -11.76 -6.34 30.39
C TRP A 301 -11.56 -6.54 28.89
N PRO A 302 -12.35 -7.39 28.21
CA PRO A 302 -12.26 -7.55 26.77
C PRO A 302 -12.97 -6.40 26.04
N GLY A 303 -12.36 -5.94 24.95
CA GLY A 303 -12.90 -4.84 24.18
C GLY A 303 -12.25 -4.64 22.82
N HIS A 304 -12.63 -3.55 22.18
CA HIS A 304 -12.12 -3.05 20.92
C HIS A 304 -11.17 -1.88 21.18
N LEU A 305 -10.06 -1.85 20.45
CA LEU A 305 -9.09 -0.77 20.54
C LEU A 305 -9.07 -0.01 19.23
N THR A 306 -9.28 1.31 19.28
CA THR A 306 -9.19 2.16 18.10
C THR A 306 -8.09 3.19 18.30
N LEU A 307 -7.08 3.13 17.44
CA LEU A 307 -6.00 4.10 17.38
C LEU A 307 -6.35 5.18 16.35
N THR A 308 -6.31 6.43 16.77
CA THR A 308 -6.43 7.59 15.89
C THR A 308 -5.11 8.36 15.83
N ASN A 309 -5.06 9.40 14.99
CA ASN A 309 -3.95 10.35 14.95
C ASN A 309 -3.80 11.21 16.22
N LYS A 310 -4.73 11.14 17.19
CA LYS A 310 -4.69 11.95 18.42
C LYS A 310 -4.78 11.17 19.72
N ALA A 311 -5.55 10.09 19.72
CA ALA A 311 -5.90 9.36 20.92
C ALA A 311 -6.07 7.85 20.65
N LEU A 312 -6.04 7.11 21.75
CA LEU A 312 -6.31 5.68 21.78
C LEU A 312 -7.61 5.45 22.55
N TYR A 313 -8.59 4.86 21.89
CA TYR A 313 -9.92 4.58 22.47
C TYR A 313 -10.05 3.08 22.77
N PHE A 314 -10.61 2.76 23.93
CA PHE A 314 -10.96 1.40 24.31
C PHE A 314 -12.46 1.31 24.55
N GLU A 315 -13.13 0.45 23.80
CA GLU A 315 -14.57 0.18 23.94
C GLU A 315 -14.75 -1.22 24.52
N PRO A 316 -15.30 -1.36 25.73
CA PRO A 316 -15.59 -2.68 26.29
C PRO A 316 -16.62 -3.40 25.41
N LEU A 317 -16.50 -4.73 25.33
CA LEU A 317 -17.53 -5.56 24.73
C LEU A 317 -18.73 -5.59 25.67
N ASP A 318 -19.84 -4.97 25.26
CA ASP A 318 -21.10 -5.07 26.00
C ASP A 318 -21.55 -6.53 25.99
N TRP A 319 -21.50 -7.18 27.16
CA TRP A 319 -22.22 -8.41 27.38
C TRP A 319 -23.71 -8.06 27.40
N GLN A 320 -24.41 -8.25 26.28
CA GLN A 320 -25.87 -8.35 26.32
C GLN A 320 -26.21 -9.55 27.20
N VAL A 321 -26.66 -9.26 28.43
CA VAL A 321 -27.24 -10.23 29.37
C VAL A 321 -28.66 -10.54 28.97
#